data_AF-A0A362XDK0-F1
#
_entry.id   AF-A0A362XDK0-F1
#
_cell.length_a   1.000
_cell.length_b   1.000
_cell.length_c   1.000
_cell.angle_alpha   90.00
_cell.angle_beta   90.00
_cell.angle_gamma   90.00
#
_symmetry.space_group_name_H-M   'P 1'
#
loop_
_entity.id
_entity.type
_entity.pdbx_description
1 polymer ?
#
loop_
_entity_poly.entity_id
_entity_poly.type
_entity_poly.pdbx_seq_one_letter_code
_entity_poly.pdbx_strand_id
1 'polypeptide(L)'
;MALNELKKELNKMEKTEIIKLISELYKKVPDAKNYLDIYATGETKELAEKYKKQIEKYIYPNGRNMELRETEARKIIRTVRKMKITALNVELELHYVSCCLEIIEDFGYWNENYYIALGKMFDNAINGIYELGMQDKYNEKIMFLSSKASEYGIELDY
;
A
#
# COMPACT_ATOMS: atom_id res chain seq x y z
N MET A 1 9.42 21.48 -15.86
CA MET A 1 8.13 21.67 -16.52
C MET A 1 7.02 21.50 -15.49
N ALA A 2 6.22 22.52 -15.26
CA ALA A 2 5.14 22.48 -14.25
C ALA A 2 3.87 21.81 -14.83
N LEU A 3 2.97 21.31 -13.96
CA LEU A 3 1.69 20.71 -14.39
C LEU A 3 0.88 21.64 -15.33
N ASN A 4 0.98 22.95 -15.12
CA ASN A 4 0.29 23.95 -15.92
C ASN A 4 0.82 24.06 -17.36
N GLU A 5 2.12 23.83 -17.57
CA GLU A 5 2.73 23.83 -18.91
C GLU A 5 2.33 22.56 -19.66
N LEU A 6 2.37 21.41 -18.99
CA LEU A 6 1.89 20.15 -19.57
C LEU A 6 0.43 20.25 -20.02
N LYS A 7 -0.45 20.83 -19.19
CA LYS A 7 -1.87 21.04 -19.55
C LYS A 7 -2.03 21.90 -20.81
N LYS A 8 -1.22 22.95 -20.96
CA LYS A 8 -1.26 23.81 -22.16
C LYS A 8 -0.89 23.03 -23.42
N GLU A 9 0.12 22.18 -23.35
CA GLU A 9 0.52 21.34 -24.50
C GLU A 9 -0.54 20.28 -24.81
N LEU A 10 -1.08 19.58 -23.79
CA LEU A 10 -2.13 18.59 -23.99
C LEU A 10 -3.40 19.19 -24.62
N ASN A 11 -3.76 20.43 -24.28
CA ASN A 11 -4.94 21.11 -24.85
C ASN A 11 -4.78 21.48 -26.33
N LYS A 12 -3.56 21.47 -26.87
CA LYS A 12 -3.30 21.72 -28.30
C LYS A 12 -3.34 20.43 -29.13
N MET A 13 -3.29 19.27 -28.47
CA MET A 13 -3.22 17.97 -29.13
C MET A 13 -4.62 17.48 -29.49
N GLU A 14 -4.71 16.80 -30.63
CA GLU A 14 -5.92 16.06 -31.00
C GLU A 14 -6.13 14.85 -30.09
N LYS A 15 -7.38 14.41 -29.93
CA LYS A 15 -7.72 13.26 -29.07
C LYS A 15 -6.90 12.01 -29.43
N THR A 16 -6.65 11.78 -30.72
CA THR A 16 -5.87 10.64 -31.22
C THR A 16 -4.40 10.69 -30.79
N GLU A 17 -3.82 11.89 -30.75
CA GLU A 17 -2.43 12.10 -30.31
C GLU A 17 -2.29 11.90 -28.81
N ILE A 18 -3.28 12.36 -28.03
CA ILE A 18 -3.33 12.12 -26.58
C ILE A 18 -3.44 10.62 -26.30
N ILE A 19 -4.33 9.90 -27.01
CA ILE A 19 -4.47 8.44 -26.87
C ILE A 19 -3.13 7.75 -27.17
N LYS A 20 -2.41 8.18 -28.21
CA LYS A 20 -1.09 7.63 -28.55
C LYS A 20 -0.06 7.88 -27.44
N LEU A 21 0.00 9.11 -26.91
CA LEU A 21 0.90 9.48 -25.81
C LEU A 21 0.64 8.64 -24.56
N ILE A 22 -0.63 8.50 -24.14
CA ILE A 22 -1.02 7.68 -22.98
C ILE A 22 -0.72 6.20 -23.23
N SER A 23 -0.94 5.71 -24.45
CA SER A 23 -0.61 4.33 -24.83
C SER A 23 0.89 4.04 -24.77
N GLU A 24 1.72 5.00 -25.18
CA GLU A 24 3.18 4.88 -25.03
C GLU A 24 3.61 4.93 -23.57
N LEU A 25 3.00 5.80 -22.76
CA LEU A 25 3.24 5.88 -21.33
C LEU A 25 2.90 4.55 -20.64
N TYR A 26 1.75 3.97 -20.97
CA TYR A 26 1.33 2.66 -20.48
C TYR A 26 2.35 1.55 -20.79
N LYS A 27 2.91 1.55 -22.01
CA LYS A 27 3.87 0.53 -22.44
C LYS A 27 5.27 0.70 -21.84
N LYS A 28 5.71 1.95 -21.65
CA LYS A 28 7.10 2.28 -21.31
C LYS A 28 7.34 2.55 -19.82
N VAL A 29 6.31 2.92 -19.06
CA VAL A 29 6.44 3.34 -17.65
C VAL A 29 5.62 2.43 -16.74
N PRO A 30 6.27 1.52 -15.98
CA PRO A 30 5.57 0.53 -15.14
C PRO A 30 4.61 1.14 -14.11
N ASP A 31 4.96 2.29 -13.52
CA ASP A 31 4.09 2.96 -12.55
C ASP A 31 2.85 3.58 -13.21
N ALA A 32 3.01 4.14 -14.40
CA ALA A 32 1.88 4.67 -15.17
C ALA A 32 0.96 3.55 -15.66
N LYS A 33 1.53 2.40 -16.05
CA LYS A 33 0.77 1.19 -16.37
C LYS A 33 -0.18 0.82 -15.22
N ASN A 34 0.37 0.66 -14.02
CA ASN A 34 -0.43 0.27 -12.84
C ASN A 34 -1.54 1.29 -12.55
N TYR A 35 -1.23 2.58 -12.59
CA TYR A 35 -2.23 3.62 -12.37
C TYR A 35 -3.35 3.60 -13.41
N LEU A 36 -3.00 3.45 -14.69
CA LEU A 36 -3.94 3.43 -15.80
C LEU A 36 -4.78 2.14 -15.82
N ASP A 37 -4.21 1.00 -15.44
CA ASP A 37 -4.95 -0.26 -15.25
C ASP A 37 -6.08 -0.05 -14.23
N ILE A 38 -5.79 0.53 -13.06
CA ILE A 38 -6.83 0.82 -12.05
C ILE A 38 -7.85 1.83 -12.57
N TYR A 39 -7.39 2.91 -13.21
CA TYR A 39 -8.27 3.94 -13.75
C TYR A 39 -9.27 3.35 -14.77
N ALA A 40 -8.83 2.40 -15.59
CA ALA A 40 -9.63 1.79 -16.64
C ALA A 40 -10.54 0.66 -16.15
N THR A 41 -10.07 -0.20 -15.24
CA THR A 41 -10.81 -1.40 -14.81
C THR A 41 -11.53 -1.21 -13.48
N GLY A 42 -11.08 -0.30 -12.63
CA GLY A 42 -11.50 -0.22 -11.23
C GLY A 42 -11.04 -1.43 -10.39
N GLU A 43 -10.33 -2.39 -10.96
CA GLU A 43 -9.90 -3.61 -10.28
C GLU A 43 -8.60 -3.37 -9.52
N THR A 44 -8.71 -3.31 -8.19
CA THR A 44 -7.56 -3.14 -7.31
C THR A 44 -6.93 -4.46 -6.89
N LYS A 45 -7.57 -5.61 -7.16
CA LYS A 45 -7.21 -6.91 -6.58
C LYS A 45 -5.84 -7.41 -7.06
N GLU A 46 -5.60 -7.47 -8.38
CA GLU A 46 -4.32 -7.91 -8.92
C GLU A 46 -3.18 -6.95 -8.53
N LEU A 47 -3.49 -5.66 -8.46
CA LEU A 47 -2.52 -4.66 -8.07
C LEU A 47 -2.19 -4.73 -6.57
N ALA A 48 -3.20 -4.94 -5.73
CA ALA A 48 -3.01 -5.18 -4.31
C ALA A 48 -2.10 -6.39 -4.12
N GLU A 49 -2.37 -7.49 -4.80
CA GLU A 49 -1.53 -8.69 -4.76
C GLU A 49 -0.08 -8.44 -5.19
N LYS A 50 0.12 -7.66 -6.26
CA LYS A 50 1.45 -7.26 -6.71
C LYS A 50 2.20 -6.43 -5.66
N TYR A 51 1.53 -5.53 -4.96
CA TYR A 51 2.18 -4.71 -3.93
C TYR A 51 2.37 -5.46 -2.61
N LYS A 52 1.44 -6.34 -2.23
CA LYS A 52 1.58 -7.26 -1.09
C LYS A 52 2.86 -8.08 -1.22
N LYS A 53 3.05 -8.77 -2.35
CA LYS A 53 4.30 -9.52 -2.64
C LYS A 53 5.58 -8.69 -2.54
N GLN A 54 5.53 -7.41 -2.95
CA GLN A 54 6.68 -6.52 -2.78
C GLN A 54 6.91 -6.17 -1.31
N ILE A 55 5.86 -5.86 -0.56
CA ILE A 55 5.91 -5.59 0.88
C ILE A 55 6.49 -6.82 1.61
N GLU A 56 5.97 -8.01 1.36
CA GLU A 56 6.46 -9.28 1.92
C GLU A 56 7.96 -9.46 1.66
N LYS A 57 8.44 -9.24 0.44
CA LYS A 57 9.88 -9.36 0.09
C LYS A 57 10.79 -8.40 0.90
N TYR A 58 10.25 -7.28 1.35
CA TYR A 58 10.98 -6.32 2.16
C TYR A 58 10.82 -6.57 3.66
N ILE A 59 9.67 -7.07 4.10
CA ILE A 59 9.41 -7.39 5.51
C ILE A 59 10.08 -8.71 5.89
N TYR A 60 9.90 -9.79 5.13
CA TYR A 60 10.47 -11.07 5.51
C TYR A 60 11.99 -11.06 5.30
N PRO A 61 12.75 -11.39 6.35
CA PRO A 61 14.20 -11.36 6.31
C PRO A 61 14.71 -12.32 5.24
N ASN A 62 15.65 -11.85 4.42
CA ASN A 62 16.28 -12.65 3.38
C ASN A 62 17.78 -12.42 3.31
N GLY A 63 18.48 -13.39 2.71
CA GLY A 63 19.94 -13.39 2.64
C GLY A 63 20.60 -13.81 3.95
N ARG A 64 21.93 -13.73 3.99
CA ARG A 64 22.75 -14.25 5.10
C ARG A 64 22.58 -13.49 6.41
N ASN A 65 22.22 -12.21 6.34
CA ASN A 65 22.16 -11.34 7.51
C ASN A 65 20.75 -11.21 8.10
N MET A 66 19.74 -11.87 7.50
CA MET A 66 18.34 -11.79 7.93
C MET A 66 17.85 -10.34 8.16
N GLU A 67 18.21 -9.44 7.25
CA GLU A 67 17.91 -8.01 7.40
C GLU A 67 16.45 -7.73 7.03
N LEU A 68 15.73 -7.09 7.95
CA LEU A 68 14.41 -6.52 7.68
C LEU A 68 14.59 -5.19 6.93
N ARG A 69 13.79 -5.00 5.87
CA ARG A 69 13.78 -3.77 5.06
C ARG A 69 12.41 -3.12 5.14
N GLU A 70 11.84 -3.06 6.32
CA GLU A 70 10.49 -2.55 6.57
C GLU A 70 10.35 -1.07 6.15
N THR A 71 11.45 -0.30 6.20
CA THR A 71 11.50 1.06 5.65
C THR A 71 11.20 1.11 4.15
N GLU A 72 11.70 0.15 3.37
CA GLU A 72 11.41 0.02 1.93
C GLU A 72 9.97 -0.42 1.69
N ALA A 73 9.44 -1.36 2.49
CA ALA A 73 8.02 -1.73 2.45
C ALA A 73 7.12 -0.49 2.68
N ARG A 74 7.43 0.33 3.68
CA ARG A 74 6.69 1.58 3.94
C ARG A 74 6.83 2.60 2.80
N LYS A 75 7.93 2.62 2.04
CA LYS A 75 8.06 3.49 0.85
C LYS A 75 7.09 3.08 -0.25
N ILE A 76 6.88 1.79 -0.47
CA ILE A 76 5.88 1.29 -1.43
C ILE A 76 4.49 1.79 -1.04
N ILE A 77 4.09 1.59 0.23
CA ILE A 77 2.77 2.03 0.72
C ILE A 77 2.60 3.54 0.52
N ARG A 78 3.61 4.36 0.84
CA ARG A 78 3.57 5.81 0.59
C ARG A 78 3.44 6.17 -0.89
N THR A 79 4.04 5.41 -1.79
CA THR A 79 3.88 5.61 -3.23
C THR A 79 2.46 5.27 -3.68
N VAL A 80 1.91 4.16 -3.20
CA VAL A 80 0.53 3.76 -3.52
C VAL A 80 -0.49 4.76 -2.97
N ARG A 81 -0.29 5.31 -1.77
CA ARG A 81 -1.14 6.38 -1.23
C ARG A 81 -1.30 7.58 -2.16
N LYS A 82 -0.28 7.91 -2.95
CA LYS A 82 -0.34 9.02 -3.92
C LYS A 82 -1.32 8.76 -5.07
N MET A 83 -1.72 7.51 -5.29
CA MET A 83 -2.72 7.15 -6.29
C MET A 83 -4.15 7.48 -5.85
N LYS A 84 -4.36 7.83 -4.57
CA LYS A 84 -5.67 8.22 -4.00
C LYS A 84 -6.78 7.18 -4.19
N ILE A 85 -6.42 5.90 -4.04
CA ILE A 85 -7.36 4.78 -4.07
C ILE A 85 -7.44 4.21 -2.65
N THR A 86 -8.40 4.70 -1.87
CA THR A 86 -8.52 4.40 -0.43
C THR A 86 -8.63 2.89 -0.16
N ALA A 87 -9.40 2.15 -0.96
CA ALA A 87 -9.53 0.70 -0.82
C ALA A 87 -8.19 -0.05 -0.97
N LEU A 88 -7.34 0.40 -1.90
CA LEU A 88 -6.02 -0.19 -2.09
C LEU A 88 -5.09 0.13 -0.91
N ASN A 89 -5.13 1.36 -0.38
CA ASN A 89 -4.34 1.74 0.79
C ASN A 89 -4.68 0.88 2.00
N VAL A 90 -5.98 0.73 2.30
CA VAL A 90 -6.48 -0.13 3.39
C VAL A 90 -5.96 -1.55 3.25
N GLU A 91 -6.06 -2.14 2.06
CA GLU A 91 -5.59 -3.51 1.83
C GLU A 91 -4.09 -3.69 2.10
N LEU A 92 -3.26 -2.74 1.65
CA LEU A 92 -1.81 -2.82 1.82
C LEU A 92 -1.36 -2.52 3.24
N GLU A 93 -2.03 -1.60 3.93
CA GLU A 93 -1.73 -1.23 5.32
C GLU A 93 -2.08 -2.37 6.28
N LEU A 94 -3.27 -2.98 6.15
CA LEU A 94 -3.62 -4.15 6.94
C LEU A 94 -2.71 -5.35 6.65
N HIS A 95 -2.27 -5.51 5.41
CA HIS A 95 -1.33 -6.58 5.06
C HIS A 95 0.06 -6.31 5.65
N TYR A 96 0.55 -5.07 5.59
CA TYR A 96 1.79 -4.68 6.27
C TYR A 96 1.75 -4.98 7.77
N VAL A 97 0.64 -4.64 8.45
CA VAL A 97 0.46 -4.94 9.88
C VAL A 97 0.51 -6.46 10.13
N SER A 98 -0.18 -7.26 9.32
CA SER A 98 -0.13 -8.73 9.40
C SER A 98 1.30 -9.26 9.30
N CYS A 99 2.05 -8.87 8.26
CA CYS A 99 3.43 -9.30 8.08
C CYS A 99 4.32 -8.87 9.24
N CYS A 100 4.12 -7.66 9.78
CA CYS A 100 4.88 -7.20 10.93
C CYS A 100 4.60 -8.04 12.19
N LEU A 101 3.35 -8.40 12.44
CA LEU A 101 2.98 -9.27 13.57
C LEU A 101 3.56 -10.69 13.39
N GLU A 102 3.60 -11.22 12.17
CA GLU A 102 4.27 -12.49 11.88
C GLU A 102 5.78 -12.42 12.12
N ILE A 103 6.44 -11.31 11.80
CA ILE A 103 7.87 -11.13 12.15
C ILE A 103 8.10 -11.10 13.67
N ILE A 104 7.18 -10.50 14.42
CA ILE A 104 7.25 -10.48 15.88
C ILE A 104 7.06 -11.91 16.43
N GLU A 105 6.08 -12.65 15.91
CA GLU A 105 5.79 -14.04 16.27
C GLU A 105 6.97 -14.98 15.98
N ASP A 106 7.47 -14.95 14.73
CA ASP A 106 8.47 -15.91 14.25
C ASP A 106 9.87 -15.66 14.80
N PHE A 107 10.23 -14.38 15.01
CA PHE A 107 11.61 -13.98 15.34
C PHE A 107 11.75 -13.31 16.70
N GLY A 108 10.65 -13.10 17.44
CA GLY A 108 10.66 -12.31 18.68
C GLY A 108 11.14 -10.87 18.46
N TYR A 109 10.87 -10.31 17.27
CA TYR A 109 11.44 -9.03 16.87
C TYR A 109 10.91 -7.88 17.74
N TRP A 110 11.80 -7.25 18.49
CA TRP A 110 11.46 -6.15 19.40
C TRP A 110 12.22 -4.88 19.04
N ASN A 111 11.50 -3.89 18.54
CA ASN A 111 12.02 -2.56 18.24
C ASN A 111 10.88 -1.54 18.37
N GLU A 112 11.05 -0.55 19.24
CA GLU A 112 10.00 0.44 19.52
C GLU A 112 9.56 1.21 18.26
N ASN A 113 10.51 1.63 17.42
CA ASN A 113 10.19 2.31 16.17
C ASN A 113 9.43 1.41 15.19
N TYR A 114 9.66 0.10 15.24
CA TYR A 114 8.92 -0.88 14.47
C TYR A 114 7.46 -0.94 14.94
N TYR A 115 7.21 -0.99 16.25
CA TYR A 115 5.87 -1.04 16.83
C TYR A 115 5.10 0.27 16.58
N ILE A 116 5.75 1.42 16.74
CA ILE A 116 5.16 2.73 16.40
C ILE A 116 4.77 2.78 14.92
N ALA A 117 5.62 2.26 14.03
CA ALA A 117 5.32 2.25 12.60
C ALA A 117 4.19 1.27 12.24
N LEU A 118 4.12 0.12 12.93
CA LEU A 118 3.03 -0.86 12.82
C LEU A 118 1.70 -0.23 13.25
N GLY A 119 1.64 0.36 14.46
CA GLY A 119 0.44 1.03 14.97
C GLY A 119 -0.06 2.13 14.04
N LYS A 120 0.85 3.00 13.58
CA LYS A 120 0.49 4.03 12.58
C LYS A 120 -0.10 3.45 11.30
N MET A 121 0.38 2.30 10.81
CA MET A 121 -0.19 1.66 9.61
C MET A 121 -1.59 1.12 9.88
N PHE A 122 -1.82 0.56 11.07
CA PHE A 122 -3.14 0.15 11.51
C PHE A 122 -4.11 1.32 11.58
N ASP A 123 -3.75 2.42 12.25
CA ASP A 123 -4.60 3.63 12.35
C ASP A 123 -4.97 4.19 10.98
N ASN A 124 -4.02 4.23 10.04
CA ASN A 124 -4.29 4.69 8.68
C ASN A 124 -5.31 3.78 7.97
N ALA A 125 -5.21 2.47 8.17
CA ALA A 125 -6.14 1.52 7.59
C ALA A 125 -7.54 1.70 8.18
N ILE A 126 -7.65 1.84 9.51
CA ILE A 126 -8.91 2.11 10.21
C ILE A 126 -9.58 3.38 9.65
N ASN A 127 -8.83 4.48 9.54
CA ASN A 127 -9.33 5.73 8.95
C ASN A 127 -9.84 5.52 7.51
N GLY A 128 -9.09 4.78 6.69
CA GLY A 128 -9.51 4.46 5.33
C GLY A 128 -10.75 3.57 5.26
N ILE A 129 -10.95 2.67 6.22
CA ILE A 129 -12.15 1.81 6.33
C ILE A 129 -13.38 2.64 6.69
N TYR A 130 -13.24 3.58 7.63
CA TYR A 130 -14.29 4.54 7.96
C TYR A 130 -14.66 5.42 6.76
N GLU A 131 -13.67 5.92 6.01
CA GLU A 131 -13.89 6.72 4.78
C GLU A 131 -14.69 5.94 3.73
N LEU A 132 -14.46 4.64 3.61
CA LEU A 132 -15.15 3.75 2.66
C LEU A 132 -16.52 3.27 3.14
N GLY A 133 -16.87 3.43 4.42
CA GLY A 133 -18.06 2.83 5.01
C GLY A 133 -18.05 1.30 4.99
N MET A 134 -16.86 0.68 5.14
CA MET A 134 -16.65 -0.77 5.01
C MET A 134 -16.33 -1.48 6.34
N GLN A 135 -16.75 -0.93 7.48
CA GLN A 135 -16.44 -1.45 8.81
C GLN A 135 -16.81 -2.93 8.94
N ASP A 136 -18.04 -3.30 8.59
CA ASP A 136 -18.54 -4.69 8.67
C ASP A 136 -17.65 -5.67 7.89
N LYS A 137 -17.16 -5.25 6.71
CA LYS A 137 -16.30 -6.07 5.85
C LYS A 137 -14.94 -6.36 6.48
N TYR A 138 -14.38 -5.41 7.23
CA TYR A 138 -13.03 -5.52 7.79
C TYR A 138 -12.99 -5.85 9.28
N ASN A 139 -14.14 -5.87 9.97
CA ASN A 139 -14.24 -6.03 11.41
C ASN A 139 -13.49 -7.28 11.91
N GLU A 140 -13.75 -8.46 11.33
CA GLU A 140 -13.08 -9.69 11.74
C GLU A 140 -11.55 -9.61 11.62
N LYS A 141 -11.07 -8.99 10.52
CA LYS A 141 -9.63 -8.84 10.29
C LYS A 141 -9.00 -7.84 11.26
N ILE A 142 -9.68 -6.74 11.56
CA ILE A 142 -9.25 -5.74 12.53
C ILE A 142 -9.15 -6.38 13.93
N MET A 143 -10.21 -7.07 14.36
CA MET A 143 -10.26 -7.76 15.64
C MET A 143 -9.13 -8.79 15.76
N PHE A 144 -8.90 -9.58 14.72
CA PHE A 144 -7.82 -10.57 14.69
C PHE A 144 -6.45 -9.91 14.86
N LEU A 145 -6.15 -8.86 14.08
CA LEU A 145 -4.86 -8.17 14.16
C LEU A 145 -4.64 -7.49 15.51
N SER A 146 -5.68 -6.87 16.08
CA SER A 146 -5.61 -6.25 17.41
C SER A 146 -5.39 -7.30 18.51
N SER A 147 -6.13 -8.40 18.48
CA SER A 147 -5.94 -9.53 19.41
C SER A 147 -4.51 -10.07 19.33
N LYS A 148 -4.02 -10.33 18.11
CA LYS A 148 -2.64 -10.82 17.90
C LYS A 148 -1.59 -9.83 18.38
N ALA A 149 -1.78 -8.54 18.14
CA ALA A 149 -0.87 -7.50 18.64
C ALA A 149 -0.79 -7.46 20.17
N SER A 150 -1.93 -7.65 20.85
CA SER A 150 -2.01 -7.64 22.32
C SER A 150 -1.21 -8.76 22.98
N GLU A 151 -1.06 -9.92 22.31
CA GLU A 151 -0.22 -11.04 22.79
C GLU A 151 1.26 -10.65 22.91
N TYR A 152 1.69 -9.61 22.18
CA TYR A 152 3.04 -9.06 22.20
C TYR A 152 3.13 -7.71 22.92
N GLY A 153 2.10 -7.32 23.67
CA GLY A 153 2.05 -6.05 24.41
C GLY A 153 1.92 -4.81 23.52
N ILE A 154 1.38 -4.97 22.31
CA ILE A 154 1.11 -3.87 21.38
C ILE A 154 -0.39 -3.57 21.40
N GLU A 155 -0.74 -2.35 21.77
CA GLU A 155 -2.13 -1.87 21.74
C GLU A 155 -2.45 -1.30 20.35
N LEU A 156 -3.46 -1.88 19.69
CA LEU A 156 -4.00 -1.44 18.41
C LEU A 156 -5.49 -1.13 18.58
N ASP A 157 -5.81 0.16 18.70
CA ASP A 157 -7.17 0.65 18.91
C ASP A 157 -7.95 0.78 17.59
N TYR A 158 -9.26 0.49 17.60
CA TYR A 158 -10.14 0.59 16.42
C TYR A 158 -11.58 0.97 16.75
#